data_AF-A0AAJ5UHI2-F1
#
_entry.id   AF-A0AAJ5UHI2-F1
#
_cell.length_a   1.000
_cell.length_b   1.000
_cell.length_c   1.000
_cell.angle_alpha   90.00
_cell.angle_beta   90.00
_cell.angle_gamma   90.00
#
_symmetry.space_group_name_H-M   'P 1'
#
loop_
_entity.id
_entity.type
_entity.pdbx_description
1 polymer ?
#
loop_
_entity_poly.entity_id
_entity_poly.type
_entity_poly.pdbx_seq_one_letter_code
_entity_poly.pdbx_strand_id
1 'polypeptide(L)'
;MKQRPIPRPQTDTTAALQALADALACLRNSATVLAFLRDLCTPAELEALADRWRVVPLLLQGRPYRDIHDHTGISVTTIGRVARCLEHGTGGYAAVLQAQAMPPASSIEKPQ
;
A
#
# COMPACT_ATOMS: atom_id res chain seq x y z
N MET A 1 -15.76 -37.43 24.89
CA MET A 1 -14.32 -37.14 24.73
C MET A 1 -14.18 -35.74 24.16
N LYS A 2 -13.60 -34.79 24.91
CA LYS A 2 -13.39 -33.42 24.43
C LYS A 2 -12.21 -33.43 23.45
N GLN A 3 -12.45 -33.14 22.17
CA GLN A 3 -11.38 -33.01 21.19
C GLN A 3 -10.41 -31.92 21.65
N ARG A 4 -9.13 -32.27 21.75
CA ARG A 4 -8.04 -31.34 22.05
C ARG A 4 -7.84 -30.49 20.80
N PRO A 5 -7.79 -29.15 20.88
CA PRO A 5 -7.56 -28.32 19.70
C PRO A 5 -6.21 -28.71 19.08
N ILE A 6 -6.23 -29.02 17.78
CA ILE A 6 -5.00 -29.25 17.01
C ILE A 6 -4.23 -27.91 17.05
N PRO A 7 -2.97 -27.88 17.50
CA PRO A 7 -2.15 -26.68 17.41
C PRO A 7 -2.07 -26.29 15.93
N ARG A 8 -2.52 -25.08 15.58
CA ARG A 8 -2.36 -24.59 14.21
C ARG A 8 -0.87 -24.62 13.89
N PRO A 9 -0.44 -25.16 12.74
CA PRO A 9 0.96 -25.07 12.35
C PRO A 9 1.34 -23.59 12.40
N GLN A 10 2.43 -23.28 13.08
CA GLN A 10 2.96 -21.93 13.18
C GLN A 10 3.49 -21.56 11.79
N THR A 11 2.61 -21.09 10.90
CA THR A 11 3.02 -20.57 9.61
C THR A 11 3.93 -19.38 9.87
N ASP A 12 5.19 -19.47 9.44
CA ASP A 12 6.11 -18.35 9.52
C ASP A 12 5.50 -17.18 8.75
N THR A 13 5.02 -16.19 9.51
CA THR A 13 4.31 -15.03 8.96
C THR A 13 5.20 -14.25 8.01
N THR A 14 6.52 -14.30 8.22
CA THR A 14 7.52 -13.66 7.35
C THR A 14 7.53 -14.32 5.97
N ALA A 15 7.59 -15.65 5.93
CA ALA A 15 7.60 -16.40 4.67
C ALA A 15 6.28 -16.22 3.89
N ALA A 16 5.14 -16.21 4.59
CA ALA A 16 3.84 -15.96 3.97
C ALA A 16 3.74 -14.53 3.40
N LEU A 17 4.26 -13.52 4.10
CA LEU A 17 4.30 -12.14 3.61
C LEU A 17 5.22 -11.97 2.41
N GLN A 18 6.37 -12.67 2.39
CA GLN A 18 7.28 -12.65 1.23
C GLN A 18 6.60 -13.24 -0.02
N ALA A 19 5.93 -14.39 0.12
CA ALA A 19 5.20 -15.01 -0.99
C ALA A 19 4.08 -14.09 -1.53
N LEU A 20 3.38 -13.38 -0.65
CA LEU A 20 2.37 -12.39 -1.05
C LEU A 20 3.00 -11.19 -1.78
N ALA A 21 4.16 -10.69 -1.31
CA ALA A 21 4.87 -9.61 -1.97
C ALA A 21 5.32 -10.01 -3.39
N ASP A 22 5.84 -11.22 -3.56
CA ASP A 22 6.24 -11.75 -4.87
C ASP A 22 5.04 -11.90 -5.82
N ALA A 23 3.88 -12.33 -5.30
CA ALA A 23 2.64 -12.43 -6.06
C ALA A 23 2.17 -11.05 -6.55
N LEU A 24 2.19 -10.03 -5.69
CA LEU A 24 1.86 -8.65 -6.06
C LEU A 24 2.83 -8.08 -7.10
N ALA A 25 4.14 -8.34 -6.94
CA ALA A 25 5.17 -7.86 -7.85
C ALA A 25 5.10 -8.47 -9.27
N CYS A 26 4.50 -9.66 -9.41
CA CYS A 26 4.30 -10.30 -10.71
C CYS A 26 3.21 -9.63 -11.56
N LEU A 27 2.28 -8.89 -10.94
CA LEU A 27 1.18 -8.23 -11.62
C LEU A 27 1.65 -6.93 -12.29
N ARG A 28 1.51 -6.84 -13.63
CA ARG A 28 2.03 -5.70 -14.41
C ARG A 28 1.02 -4.59 -14.71
N ASN A 29 -0.26 -4.77 -14.39
CA ASN A 29 -1.30 -3.79 -14.73
C ASN A 29 -2.26 -3.57 -13.55
N SER A 30 -2.79 -2.34 -13.46
CA SER A 30 -3.64 -1.91 -12.35
C SER A 30 -4.98 -2.65 -12.29
N ALA A 31 -5.54 -3.08 -13.44
CA ALA A 31 -6.80 -3.81 -13.48
C ALA A 31 -6.68 -5.19 -12.81
N THR A 32 -5.62 -5.94 -13.09
CA THR A 32 -5.36 -7.24 -12.47
C THR A 32 -5.00 -7.08 -10.99
N VAL A 33 -4.26 -6.05 -10.60
CA VAL A 33 -4.00 -5.75 -9.18
C VAL A 33 -5.32 -5.46 -8.44
N LEU A 34 -6.20 -4.64 -9.02
CA LEU A 34 -7.49 -4.31 -8.40
C LEU A 34 -8.40 -5.54 -8.26
N ALA A 35 -8.44 -6.41 -9.27
CA ALA A 35 -9.17 -7.67 -9.18
C ALA A 35 -8.62 -8.56 -8.06
N PHE A 36 -7.29 -8.73 -8.01
CA PHE A 36 -6.63 -9.52 -6.97
C PHE A 36 -6.90 -8.98 -5.56
N LEU A 37 -6.84 -7.66 -5.36
CA LEU A 37 -7.14 -7.05 -4.07
C LEU A 37 -8.61 -7.25 -3.65
N ARG A 38 -9.56 -7.26 -4.60
CA ARG A 38 -10.98 -7.55 -4.32
C ARG A 38 -11.23 -9.00 -3.92
N ASP A 39 -10.45 -9.94 -4.45
CA ASP A 39 -10.53 -11.35 -4.06
C ASP A 39 -9.86 -11.60 -2.70
N LEU A 40 -8.76 -10.89 -2.41
CA LEU A 40 -7.95 -11.09 -1.20
C LEU A 40 -8.50 -10.37 0.04
N CYS A 41 -9.03 -9.17 -0.13
CA CYS A 41 -9.39 -8.27 0.96
C CYS A 41 -10.90 -8.12 1.11
N THR A 42 -11.32 -7.87 2.35
CA THR A 42 -12.68 -7.41 2.64
C THR A 42 -12.90 -5.96 2.17
N PRO A 43 -14.16 -5.52 1.97
CA PRO A 43 -14.45 -4.14 1.60
C PRO A 43 -13.85 -3.10 2.56
N ALA A 44 -13.92 -3.36 3.87
CA ALA A 44 -13.36 -2.46 4.90
C ALA A 44 -11.83 -2.35 4.82
N GLU A 45 -11.14 -3.45 4.48
CA GLU A 45 -9.68 -3.43 4.28
C GLU A 45 -9.31 -2.63 3.03
N LEU A 46 -10.05 -2.79 1.93
CA LEU A 46 -9.85 -2.00 0.71
C LEU A 46 -10.05 -0.50 0.96
N GLU A 47 -11.11 -0.12 1.68
CA GLU A 47 -11.35 1.26 2.09
C GLU A 47 -10.18 1.78 2.93
N ALA A 48 -9.72 1.01 3.92
CA ALA A 48 -8.60 1.40 4.76
C ALA A 48 -7.28 1.57 3.98
N LEU A 49 -7.01 0.71 2.99
CA LEU A 49 -5.84 0.84 2.10
C LEU A 49 -5.96 2.08 1.21
N ALA A 50 -7.13 2.31 0.62
CA ALA A 50 -7.39 3.45 -0.24
C ALA A 50 -7.27 4.77 0.53
N ASP A 51 -7.83 4.86 1.73
CA ASP A 51 -7.74 6.04 2.58
C ASP A 51 -6.29 6.37 2.95
N ARG A 52 -5.50 5.37 3.34
CA ARG A 52 -4.07 5.57 3.61
C ARG A 52 -3.33 6.14 2.40
N TRP A 53 -3.64 5.67 1.19
CA TRP A 53 -3.03 6.18 -0.04
C TRP A 53 -3.50 7.60 -0.39
N ARG A 54 -4.79 7.92 -0.22
CA ARG A 54 -5.36 9.26 -0.50
C ARG A 54 -4.70 10.38 0.32
N VAL A 55 -4.20 10.06 1.51
CA VAL A 55 -3.50 11.01 2.39
C VAL A 55 -2.11 11.37 1.85
N VAL A 56 -1.42 10.45 1.17
CA VAL A 56 -0.02 10.61 0.73
C VAL A 56 0.22 11.89 -0.07
N PRO A 57 -0.50 12.20 -1.17
CA PRO A 57 -0.23 13.41 -1.95
C PRO A 57 -0.45 14.71 -1.14
N LEU A 58 -1.39 14.72 -0.20
CA LEU A 58 -1.67 15.89 0.63
C LEU A 58 -0.58 16.12 1.67
N LEU A 59 -0.02 15.05 2.23
CA LEU A 59 1.15 15.12 3.10
C LEU A 59 2.39 15.63 2.35
N LEU A 60 2.61 15.15 1.12
CA LEU A 60 3.72 15.62 0.27
C LEU A 60 3.59 17.11 -0.11
N GLN A 61 2.36 17.63 -0.17
CA GLN A 61 2.09 19.07 -0.35
C GLN A 61 2.32 19.89 0.94
N GLY A 62 2.68 19.26 2.06
CA GLY A 62 2.87 19.94 3.33
C GLY A 62 1.57 20.44 3.98
N ARG A 63 0.41 19.87 3.62
CA ARG A 63 -0.87 20.28 4.22
C ARG A 63 -0.93 19.88 5.69
N PRO A 64 -1.47 20.74 6.57
CA PRO A 64 -1.64 20.39 7.98
C PRO A 64 -2.69 19.29 8.14
N TYR A 65 -2.54 18.45 9.16
CA TYR A 65 -3.36 17.24 9.32
C TYR A 65 -4.86 17.53 9.48
N ARG A 66 -5.22 18.70 10.02
CA ARG A 66 -6.61 19.12 10.17
C ARG A 66 -7.26 19.36 8.81
N ASP A 67 -6.60 20.11 7.94
CA ASP A 67 -7.07 20.33 6.56
C ASP A 67 -7.19 19.03 5.78
N ILE A 68 -6.25 18.09 5.97
CA ILE A 68 -6.32 16.76 5.35
C ILE A 68 -7.54 16.01 5.86
N HIS A 69 -7.80 16.03 7.17
CA HIS A 69 -8.99 15.43 7.76
C HIS A 69 -10.27 16.05 7.19
N ASP A 70 -10.38 17.37 7.19
CA ASP A 70 -11.57 18.08 6.72
C ASP A 70 -11.85 17.82 5.23
N HIS A 71 -10.80 17.63 4.43
CA HIS A 71 -10.94 17.35 3.00
C HIS A 71 -11.25 15.88 2.67
N THR A 72 -10.74 14.94 3.47
CA THR A 72 -10.78 13.50 3.15
C THR A 72 -11.72 12.68 4.02
N GLY A 73 -12.11 13.20 5.19
CA GLY A 73 -12.84 12.48 6.24
C GLY A 73 -11.97 11.52 7.06
N ILE A 74 -10.68 11.38 6.74
CA ILE A 74 -9.80 10.39 7.35
C ILE A 74 -9.32 10.90 8.71
N SER A 75 -9.33 10.05 9.74
CA SER A 75 -8.95 10.46 11.09
C SER A 75 -7.51 11.01 11.16
N VAL A 76 -7.30 12.05 11.96
CA VAL A 76 -5.95 12.61 12.23
C VAL A 76 -4.98 11.55 12.75
N THR A 77 -5.47 10.57 13.51
CA THR A 77 -4.67 9.42 13.97
C THR A 77 -4.15 8.57 12.79
N THR A 78 -4.99 8.29 11.80
CA THR A 78 -4.59 7.58 10.58
C THR A 78 -3.60 8.41 9.77
N ILE A 79 -3.88 9.71 9.58
CA ILE A 79 -3.01 10.63 8.85
C ILE A 79 -1.61 10.66 9.49
N GLY A 80 -1.53 10.81 10.82
CA GLY A 80 -0.26 10.81 11.55
C GLY A 80 0.52 9.50 11.41
N ARG A 81 -0.16 8.34 11.34
CA ARG A 81 0.50 7.05 11.07
C ARG A 81 1.11 7.01 9.66
N VAL A 82 0.38 7.48 8.65
CA VAL A 82 0.88 7.55 7.27
C VAL A 82 2.09 8.49 7.18
N ALA A 83 2.00 9.68 7.78
CA ALA A 83 3.11 10.64 7.82
C ALA A 83 4.38 10.04 8.44
N ARG A 84 4.24 9.38 9.60
CA ARG A 84 5.36 8.70 10.24
C ARG A 84 5.98 7.61 9.34
N CYS A 85 5.17 6.84 8.62
CA CYS A 85 5.67 5.82 7.69
C CYS A 85 6.33 6.42 6.44
N LEU A 86 5.92 7.61 6.00
CA LEU A 86 6.59 8.32 4.91
C LEU A 86 7.98 8.81 5.31
N GLU A 87 8.12 9.31 6.53
CA GLU A 87 9.39 9.85 7.05
C GLU A 87 10.35 8.77 7.56
N HIS A 88 9.82 7.77 8.28
CA HIS A 88 10.61 6.81 9.07
C HIS A 88 10.20 5.35 8.84
N GLY A 89 9.46 5.06 7.77
CA GLY A 89 9.01 3.70 7.45
C GLY A 89 10.07 2.85 6.77
N THR A 90 9.63 1.75 6.17
CA THR A 90 10.48 0.78 5.46
C THR A 90 10.83 1.19 4.03
N GLY A 91 10.50 2.41 3.61
CA GLY A 91 10.78 2.93 2.26
C GLY A 91 9.78 2.54 1.17
N GLY A 92 8.77 1.71 1.46
CA GLY A 92 7.80 1.27 0.46
C GLY A 92 7.02 2.40 -0.23
N TYR A 93 6.59 3.42 0.53
CA TYR A 93 5.96 4.61 -0.07
C TYR A 93 6.92 5.36 -1.00
N ALA A 94 8.17 5.56 -0.57
CA ALA A 94 9.17 6.26 -1.37
C ALA A 94 9.45 5.53 -2.70
N ALA A 95 9.54 4.20 -2.68
CA ALA A 95 9.75 3.40 -3.88
C ALA A 95 8.61 3.57 -4.91
N VAL A 96 7.35 3.55 -4.46
CA VAL A 96 6.19 3.77 -5.35
C VAL A 96 6.17 5.20 -5.89
N LEU A 97 6.43 6.19 -5.04
CA LEU A 97 6.47 7.60 -5.47
C LEU A 97 7.58 7.85 -6.48
N GLN A 98 8.76 7.25 -6.30
CA GLN A 98 9.87 7.33 -7.25
C GLN A 98 9.52 6.68 -8.58
N ALA A 99 8.89 5.50 -8.56
CA ALA A 99 8.46 4.80 -9.77
C ALA A 99 7.39 5.58 -10.56
N GLN A 100 6.51 6.34 -9.89
CA GLN A 100 5.53 7.22 -10.55
C GLN A 100 6.15 8.51 -11.08
N ALA A 101 7.20 9.01 -10.42
CA ALA A 101 7.90 10.22 -10.84
C ALA A 101 8.84 10.00 -12.03
N MET A 102 9.35 8.79 -12.22
CA MET A 102 10.17 8.43 -13.38
C MET A 102 9.27 8.08 -14.57
N PRO A 103 9.28 8.86 -15.68
CA PRO A 103 8.61 8.41 -16.89
C PRO A 103 9.26 7.10 -17.38
N PRO A 104 8.50 6.16 -17.98
CA PRO A 104 9.07 4.94 -18.51
C PRO A 104 10.15 5.30 -19.52
N ALA A 105 11.36 4.77 -19.33
CA ALA A 105 12.48 4.90 -20.26
C ALA A 105 12.19 4.12 -21.56
N SER A 106 11.23 4.60 -22.35
CA SER A 106 10.96 4.18 -23.72
C SER A 106 10.69 5.40 -24.59
N SER A 107 11.67 6.29 -24.67
CA SER A 107 11.88 7.24 -25.77
C SER A 107 13.38 7.53 -25.85
N ILE A 108 14.18 6.47 -25.93
CA ILE A 108 15.50 6.54 -26.58
C ILE A 108 15.26 5.99 -27.98
N GLU A 109 14.61 6.79 -28.83
CA GLU A 109 14.78 6.63 -30.27
C GLU A 109 15.93 7.55 -30.66
N LYS A 110 17.02 6.92 -31.10
CA LYS A 110 18.25 7.54 -31.58
C LYS A 110 18.03 8.24 -32.93
N PRO A 111 18.96 9.12 -33.36
CA PRO A 111 18.68 10.23 -34.26
C PRO A 111 18.59 9.82 -35.73
N GLN A 112 17.85 10.63 -36.50
CA GLN A 112 18.19 10.94 -37.89
C GLN A 112 18.30 12.46 -38.05
#